data_AF-Q9BMR5-F1
#
_entry.id   AF-Q9BMR5-F1
#
_cell.length_a   1.000
_cell.length_b   1.000
_cell.length_c   1.000
_cell.angle_alpha   90.00
_cell.angle_beta   90.00
_cell.angle_gamma   90.00
#
_symmetry.space_group_name_H-M   'P 1'
#
loop_
_entity.id
_entity.type
_entity.pdbx_description
1 polymer ?
#
loop_
_entity_poly.entity_id
_entity_poly.type
_entity_poly.pdbx_seq_one_letter_code
_entity_poly.pdbx_strand_id
1 'polypeptide(L)'
;FLEDYNKIKHKISHCINNGEVSKCIKDCVKKWVEEKEKEWKKLKEHYQKQYGYNNSGESYPVRSILEQFQSGTEFKNAIKPCGTLQQFESFCGLNGD
;
A
#
# COMPACT_ATOMS: atom_id res chain seq x y z
N PHE A 1 0.32 8.24 -2.08
CA PHE A 1 0.48 6.86 -1.56
C PHE A 1 1.08 5.91 -2.60
N LEU A 2 0.38 5.53 -3.67
CA LEU A 2 0.90 4.54 -4.66
C LEU A 2 2.20 4.97 -5.34
N GLU A 3 2.35 6.26 -5.66
CA GLU A 3 3.61 6.79 -6.18
C GLU A 3 4.79 6.61 -5.22
N ASP A 4 4.61 6.98 -3.95
CA ASP A 4 5.65 6.85 -2.92
C ASP A 4 5.99 5.39 -2.67
N TYR A 5 4.96 4.53 -2.62
CA TYR A 5 5.12 3.08 -2.53
C TYR A 5 5.98 2.55 -3.69
N ASN A 6 5.69 2.95 -4.93
CA ASN A 6 6.48 2.55 -6.10
C ASN A 6 7.93 3.02 -6.02
N LYS A 7 8.17 4.29 -5.61
CA LYS A 7 9.52 4.84 -5.44
C LYS A 7 10.31 4.07 -4.38
N ILE A 8 9.67 3.77 -3.24
CA ILE A 8 10.29 3.01 -2.14
C ILE A 8 10.61 1.59 -2.58
N LYS A 9 9.65 0.89 -3.19
CA LYS A 9 9.81 -0.47 -3.70
C LYS A 9 10.96 -0.58 -4.69
N HIS A 10 11.07 0.39 -5.61
CA HIS A 10 12.17 0.45 -6.58
C HIS A 10 13.54 0.68 -5.91
N LYS A 11 13.62 1.53 -4.88
CA LYS A 11 14.88 1.74 -4.14
C LYS A 11 15.29 0.48 -3.38
N ILE A 12 14.33 -0.17 -2.70
CA ILE A 12 14.59 -1.41 -1.96
C ILE A 12 15.07 -2.51 -2.90
N SER A 13 14.41 -2.71 -4.05
CA SER A 13 14.81 -3.76 -5.00
C SER A 13 16.23 -3.56 -5.53
N HIS A 14 16.64 -2.31 -5.79
CA HIS A 14 18.01 -2.02 -6.19
C HIS A 14 19.02 -2.37 -5.08
N CYS A 15 18.71 -2.06 -3.83
CA CYS A 15 19.57 -2.39 -2.70
C CYS A 15 19.68 -3.89 -2.41
N ILE A 16 18.59 -4.64 -2.58
CA ILE A 16 18.61 -6.11 -2.47
C ILE A 16 19.50 -6.70 -3.58
N ASN A 17 19.30 -6.26 -4.82
CA ASN A 17 20.05 -6.78 -5.97
C ASN A 17 21.55 -6.45 -5.91
N ASN A 18 21.91 -5.32 -5.30
CA ASN A 18 23.31 -4.92 -5.13
C ASN A 18 23.97 -5.47 -3.85
N GLY A 19 23.23 -6.22 -3.02
CA GLY A 19 23.73 -6.73 -1.73
C GLY A 19 23.91 -5.65 -0.65
N GLU A 20 23.41 -4.43 -0.88
CA GLU A 20 23.60 -3.24 -0.05
C GLU A 20 22.29 -2.80 0.61
N VAL A 21 21.58 -3.72 1.30
CA VAL A 21 20.46 -3.28 2.14
C VAL A 21 21.04 -2.61 3.40
N SER A 22 21.40 -1.34 3.27
CA SER A 22 21.91 -0.54 4.39
C SER A 22 20.84 -0.38 5.47
N LYS A 23 21.28 -0.32 6.72
CA LYS A 23 20.42 -0.06 7.89
C LYS A 23 19.58 1.22 7.72
N CYS A 24 20.15 2.23 7.05
CA CYS A 24 19.50 3.51 6.75
C CYS A 24 18.21 3.33 5.93
N ILE A 25 18.20 2.46 4.91
CA ILE A 25 17.02 2.26 4.06
C ILE A 25 15.90 1.56 4.83
N LYS A 26 16.25 0.56 5.67
CA LYS A 26 15.26 -0.11 6.53
C LYS A 26 14.61 0.88 7.49
N ASP A 27 15.40 1.73 8.13
CA ASP A 27 14.89 2.72 9.09
C ASP A 27 14.02 3.80 8.41
N CYS A 28 14.39 4.25 7.20
CA CYS A 28 13.57 5.18 6.42
C CYS A 28 12.22 4.57 6.01
N VAL A 29 12.22 3.32 5.53
CA VAL A 29 11.00 2.62 5.12
C VAL A 29 10.10 2.38 6.31
N LYS A 30 10.66 1.93 7.45
CA LYS A 30 9.93 1.73 8.69
C LYS A 30 9.25 3.02 9.15
N LYS A 31 9.99 4.13 9.18
CA LYS A 31 9.44 5.44 9.56
C LYS A 31 8.32 5.90 8.62
N TRP A 32 8.48 5.70 7.31
CA TRP A 32 7.45 6.02 6.33
C TRP A 32 6.17 5.18 6.56
N VAL A 33 6.31 3.87 6.81
CA VAL A 33 5.17 2.99 7.13
C VAL A 33 4.46 3.49 8.40
N GLU A 34 5.20 3.77 9.48
CA GLU A 34 4.62 4.27 10.73
C GLU A 34 3.86 5.60 10.55
N GLU A 35 4.38 6.51 9.72
CA GLU A 35 3.69 7.76 9.39
C GLU A 35 2.42 7.51 8.58
N LYS A 36 2.46 6.65 7.57
CA LYS A 36 1.29 6.32 6.75
C LYS A 36 0.22 5.53 7.49
N GLU A 37 0.58 4.66 8.42
CA GLU A 37 -0.39 4.01 9.32
C GLU A 37 -1.13 5.03 10.19
N LYS A 38 -0.42 6.02 10.74
CA LYS A 38 -1.04 7.09 11.54
C LYS A 38 -1.97 7.96 10.70
N GLU A 39 -1.55 8.34 9.49
CA GLU A 39 -2.40 9.06 8.55
C GLU A 39 -3.65 8.24 8.20
N TRP A 40 -3.47 6.96 7.88
CA TRP A 40 -4.56 6.05 7.52
C TRP A 40 -5.58 5.88 8.63
N LYS A 41 -5.12 5.71 9.88
CA LYS A 41 -6.00 5.61 11.05
C LYS A 41 -6.89 6.84 11.20
N LYS A 42 -6.31 8.05 11.10
CA LYS A 42 -7.07 9.30 11.18
C LYS A 42 -8.09 9.43 10.04
N LEU A 43 -7.69 9.09 8.81
CA LEU A 43 -8.58 9.14 7.65
C LEU A 43 -9.73 8.14 7.81
N LYS A 44 -9.44 6.92 8.26
CA LYS A 44 -10.46 5.90 8.54
C LYS A 44 -11.43 6.36 9.62
N GLU A 45 -10.94 6.90 10.72
CA GLU A 45 -11.78 7.44 11.81
C GLU A 45 -12.68 8.58 11.30
N HIS A 46 -12.15 9.52 10.52
CA HIS A 46 -12.93 10.61 9.95
C HIS A 46 -14.01 10.10 8.98
N TYR A 47 -13.63 9.19 8.09
CA TYR A 47 -14.54 8.58 7.13
C TYR A 47 -15.65 7.78 7.82
N GLN A 48 -15.32 7.01 8.84
CA GLN A 48 -16.30 6.26 9.66
C GLN A 48 -17.22 7.19 10.45
N LYS A 49 -16.74 8.33 10.96
CA LYS A 49 -17.62 9.33 11.60
C LYS A 49 -18.63 9.92 10.61
N GLN A 50 -18.21 10.18 9.38
CA GLN A 50 -19.04 10.80 8.36
C GLN A 50 -20.05 9.82 7.72
N TYR A 51 -19.64 8.57 7.49
CA TYR A 51 -20.41 7.60 6.69
C TYR A 51 -20.80 6.33 7.46
N GLY A 52 -20.28 6.11 8.67
CA GLY A 52 -20.46 4.88 9.46
C GLY A 52 -21.70 4.84 10.36
N TYR A 53 -22.55 5.90 10.35
CA TYR A 53 -23.83 5.90 11.08
C TYR A 53 -24.94 5.14 10.33
N ASN A 54 -24.75 4.91 9.03
CA ASN A 54 -25.65 4.09 8.25
C ASN A 54 -25.18 2.64 8.41
N ASN A 55 -25.94 1.84 9.15
CA ASN A 55 -25.76 0.39 9.36
C ASN A 55 -25.79 -0.44 8.04
N SER A 56 -25.36 0.09 6.90
CA SER A 56 -25.30 -0.64 5.62
C SER A 56 -24.08 -1.55 5.52
N GLY A 57 -23.12 -1.49 6.45
CA GLY A 57 -21.87 -2.24 6.31
C GLY A 57 -21.01 -1.78 5.13
N GLU A 58 -21.37 -0.67 4.48
CA GLU A 58 -20.63 -0.06 3.37
C GLU A 58 -19.44 0.74 3.91
N SER A 59 -18.52 0.04 4.55
CA SER A 59 -17.13 0.47 4.53
C SER A 59 -16.73 0.49 3.07
N TYR A 60 -16.62 1.65 2.42
CA TYR A 60 -16.04 1.76 1.07
C TYR A 60 -14.71 1.03 1.08
N PRO A 61 -14.64 -0.21 0.54
CA PRO A 61 -13.49 -1.04 0.77
C PRO A 61 -12.33 -0.37 0.04
N VAL A 62 -11.15 -0.33 0.66
CA VAL A 62 -9.92 0.11 -0.01
C VAL A 62 -9.78 -0.61 -1.36
N ARG A 63 -10.20 -1.88 -1.41
CA ARG A 63 -10.32 -2.66 -2.62
C ARG A 63 -11.15 -1.98 -3.72
N SER A 64 -12.35 -1.48 -3.45
CA SER A 64 -13.17 -0.82 -4.47
C SER A 64 -12.53 0.45 -5.02
N ILE A 65 -11.83 1.21 -4.17
CA ILE A 65 -11.05 2.37 -4.61
C ILE A 65 -9.93 1.89 -5.54
N LEU A 66 -9.17 0.87 -5.14
CA LEU A 66 -8.09 0.31 -5.95
C LEU A 66 -8.58 -0.29 -7.28
N GLU A 67 -9.75 -0.93 -7.32
CA GLU A 67 -10.39 -1.43 -8.54
C GLU A 67 -10.76 -0.29 -9.50
N GLN A 68 -11.21 0.86 -9.00
CA GLN A 68 -11.46 2.04 -9.84
C GLN A 68 -10.17 2.60 -10.46
N PHE A 69 -9.05 2.55 -9.72
CA PHE A 69 -7.75 3.02 -10.20
C PHE A 69 -6.93 1.96 -10.93
N GLN A 70 -7.50 0.78 -11.21
CA GLN A 70 -6.73 -0.37 -11.74
C GLN A 70 -6.11 -0.13 -13.12
N SER A 71 -6.69 0.78 -13.91
CA SER A 71 -6.17 1.16 -15.22
C SER A 71 -4.93 2.06 -15.13
N GLY A 72 -4.71 2.71 -13.98
CA GLY A 72 -3.63 3.66 -13.74
C GLY A 72 -2.25 3.02 -13.72
N THR A 73 -1.26 3.75 -14.22
CA THR A 73 0.14 3.26 -14.33
C THR A 73 0.75 3.00 -12.95
N GLU A 74 0.45 3.86 -11.97
CA GLU A 74 0.89 3.76 -10.60
C GLU A 74 0.36 2.49 -9.94
N PHE A 75 -0.92 2.18 -10.15
CA PHE A 75 -1.54 0.95 -9.67
C PHE A 75 -0.89 -0.28 -10.30
N LYS A 76 -0.81 -0.32 -11.63
CA LYS A 76 -0.19 -1.43 -12.38
C LYS A 76 1.25 -1.68 -11.95
N ASN A 77 2.01 -0.63 -11.65
CA ASN A 77 3.38 -0.77 -11.16
C ASN A 77 3.43 -1.25 -9.70
N ALA A 78 2.50 -0.80 -8.87
CA ALA A 78 2.45 -1.17 -7.46
C ALA A 78 2.19 -2.67 -7.29
N ILE A 79 1.24 -3.22 -8.06
CA ILE A 79 0.85 -4.63 -7.93
C ILE A 79 1.83 -5.63 -8.54
N LYS A 80 2.79 -5.19 -9.37
CA LYS A 80 3.80 -6.09 -9.95
C LYS A 80 4.57 -6.86 -8.86
N PRO A 81 4.94 -8.13 -9.07
CA PRO A 81 4.78 -8.88 -10.31
C PRO A 81 3.38 -9.48 -10.50
N CYS A 82 2.43 -9.24 -9.59
CA CYS A 82 1.07 -9.77 -9.73
C CYS A 82 0.36 -9.14 -10.95
N GLY A 83 -0.47 -9.94 -11.62
CA GLY A 83 -1.26 -9.50 -12.78
C GLY A 83 -2.62 -8.89 -12.41
N THR A 84 -3.13 -9.16 -11.21
CA THR A 84 -4.45 -8.71 -10.75
C THR A 84 -4.42 -8.24 -9.29
N LEU A 85 -5.39 -7.42 -8.91
CA LEU A 85 -5.56 -7.00 -7.51
C LEU A 85 -5.77 -8.20 -6.58
N GLN A 86 -6.56 -9.19 -7.02
CA GLN A 86 -6.81 -10.41 -6.23
C GLN A 86 -5.52 -11.16 -5.91
N GLN A 87 -4.63 -11.34 -6.90
CA GLN A 87 -3.32 -11.98 -6.69
C GLN A 87 -2.40 -11.16 -5.76
N PHE A 88 -2.51 -9.83 -5.84
CA PHE A 88 -1.78 -8.93 -4.95
C PHE A 88 -2.27 -9.03 -3.50
N GLU A 89 -3.58 -9.11 -3.28
CA GLU A 89 -4.20 -9.29 -1.95
C GLU A 89 -3.82 -10.63 -1.32
N SER A 90 -3.81 -11.71 -2.09
CA SER A 90 -3.66 -13.08 -1.55
C SER A 90 -2.22 -13.57 -1.42
N PHE A 91 -1.31 -13.13 -2.31
CA PHE A 91 -0.02 -13.82 -2.51
C PHE A 91 1.17 -12.87 -2.51
N CYS A 92 1.27 -11.92 -3.46
CA CYS A 92 2.49 -11.10 -3.55
C CYS A 92 2.53 -9.90 -2.57
N GLY A 93 1.45 -9.66 -1.81
CA GLY A 93 1.40 -8.64 -0.74
C GLY A 93 1.85 -9.13 0.64
N LEU A 94 1.97 -10.45 0.84
CA LEU A 94 2.20 -11.09 2.14
C LEU A 94 3.39 -12.08 2.14
N ASN A 95 4.45 -11.82 1.38
CA ASN A 95 5.73 -12.47 1.66
C ASN A 95 6.44 -11.72 2.79
N GLY A 96 5.88 -11.87 3.98
CA GLY A 96 6.57 -11.74 5.25
C GLY A 96 6.62 -13.12 5.88
N ASP A 97 7.61 -13.91 5.49
CA ASP A 97 8.22 -14.89 6.41
C ASP A 97 9.12 -14.12 7.40
#